data_AF-A0A946VEQ8-F1
#
_entry.id   AF-A0A946VEQ8-F1
#
_cell.length_a   1.000
_cell.length_b   1.000
_cell.length_c   1.000
_cell.angle_alpha   90.00
_cell.angle_beta   90.00
_cell.angle_gamma   90.00
#
_symmetry.space_group_name_H-M   'P 1'
#
loop_
_entity.id
_entity.type
_entity.pdbx_description
1 polymer ?
#
loop_
_entity_poly.entity_id
_entity_poly.type
_entity_poly.pdbx_seq_one_letter_code
_entity_poly.pdbx_strand_id
1 'polypeptide(L)' 'MSELAIIGGTGLTRFKRLEIERREVMHTPFGEPSGALTFGVLCEKDVVFLARHGYGHTIPPHMVNYRANLWAL' A
#
# COMPACT_ATOMS: atom_id res chain seq x y z
N MET A 1 -7.91 0.40 -13.82
CA MET A 1 -8.06 -0.08 -12.43
C MET A 1 -7.23 -1.34 -12.34
N SER A 2 -6.29 -1.45 -11.39
CA SER A 2 -5.53 -2.69 -11.26
C SER A 2 -6.44 -3.76 -10.63
N GLU A 3 -6.33 -4.99 -11.09
CA GLU A 3 -7.11 -6.11 -10.54
C GLU A 3 -6.47 -6.70 -9.27
N LEU A 4 -5.22 -6.31 -8.97
CA LEU A 4 -4.45 -6.85 -7.86
C LEU A 4 -3.87 -5.74 -6.98
N ALA A 5 -4.13 -5.87 -5.68
CA ALA A 5 -3.49 -5.09 -4.63
C ALA A 5 -2.74 -5.99 -3.64
N ILE A 6 -1.59 -5.55 -3.15
CA ILE A 6 -0.75 -6.24 -2.18
C ILE A 6 -0.56 -5.36 -0.95
N ILE A 7 -1.02 -5.85 0.21
CA ILE A 7 -0.76 -5.20 1.50
C ILE A 7 0.42 -5.89 2.18
N GLY A 8 1.57 -5.24 2.20
CA GLY A 8 2.82 -5.77 2.73
C GLY A 8 2.95 -5.63 4.25
N GLY A 9 3.15 -6.74 4.96
CA GLY A 9 3.44 -6.75 6.39
C GLY A 9 4.93 -6.56 6.72
N THR A 10 5.33 -6.99 7.92
CA THR A 10 6.73 -7.01 8.36
C THR A 10 7.64 -7.72 7.35
N GLY A 11 8.75 -7.09 6.99
CA GLY A 11 9.72 -7.65 6.03
C GLY A 11 9.39 -7.40 4.55
N LEU A 12 8.18 -6.92 4.25
CA LEU A 12 7.75 -6.56 2.90
C LEU A 12 7.26 -5.11 2.86
N THR A 13 8.11 -4.15 3.26
CA THR A 13 7.82 -2.71 3.16
C THR A 13 8.18 -2.13 1.79
N ARG A 14 8.99 -2.85 1.00
CA ARG A 14 9.32 -2.52 -0.39
C ARG A 14 9.31 -3.79 -1.23
N PHE A 15 8.75 -3.68 -2.42
CA PHE A 15 8.73 -4.75 -3.39
C PHE A 15 9.83 -4.49 -4.43
N LYS A 16 11.02 -5.07 -4.26
CA LYS A 16 12.20 -4.77 -5.12
C LYS A 16 11.99 -5.07 -6.61
N ARG A 17 11.06 -5.97 -6.94
CA ARG A 17 10.73 -6.37 -8.32
C ARG A 17 9.54 -5.62 -8.90
N LEU A 18 8.96 -4.68 -8.15
CA LEU A 18 7.87 -3.84 -8.66
C LEU A 18 8.51 -2.67 -9.40
N GLU A 19 8.22 -2.57 -10.68
CA GLU A 19 8.56 -1.38 -11.47
C GLU A 19 7.58 -0.28 -11.10
N ILE A 20 8.04 0.71 -10.33
CA ILE A 20 7.19 1.76 -9.78
C ILE A 20 6.90 2.80 -10.87
N GLU A 21 5.63 2.99 -11.18
CA GLU A 21 5.18 4.02 -12.10
C GLU A 21 4.88 5.33 -11.37
N ARG A 22 4.14 5.24 -10.25
CA ARG A 22 3.77 6.41 -9.45
C ARG A 22 3.46 6.05 -8.01
N ARG A 23 3.45 7.08 -7.17
CA ARG A 23 2.94 7.01 -5.80
C ARG A 23 1.89 8.06 -5.58
N GLU A 24 0.83 7.69 -4.87
CA GLU A 24 -0.31 8.56 -4.63
C GLU A 24 -0.67 8.57 -3.15
N VAL A 25 -0.81 9.78 -2.59
CA VAL A 25 -1.37 9.96 -1.24
C VAL A 25 -2.89 10.07 -1.40
N MET A 26 -3.62 9.19 -0.72
CA MET A 26 -5.08 9.17 -0.77
C MET A 26 -5.67 9.48 0.59
N HIS A 27 -6.75 10.26 0.58
CA HIS A 27 -7.58 10.52 1.73
C HIS A 27 -8.86 9.69 1.62
N THR A 28 -9.27 9.02 2.70
CA THR A 28 -10.51 8.25 2.72
C THR A 28 -11.48 8.82 3.75
N PRO A 29 -12.80 8.53 3.65
CA PRO A 29 -13.76 8.86 4.70
C PRO A 29 -13.43 8.26 6.09
N PHE A 30 -12.53 7.27 6.15
CA PHE A 30 -12.07 6.63 7.38
C PHE A 30 -10.73 7.17 7.88
N GLY A 31 -10.23 8.25 7.27
CA GLY A 31 -8.93 8.87 7.56
C GLY A 31 -7.83 8.40 6.61
N GLU A 32 -6.58 8.53 7.05
CA GLU A 32 -5.41 8.19 6.24
C GLU A 32 -5.17 6.67 6.18
N PRO A 33 -4.83 6.13 5.00
CA PRO A 33 -4.19 4.82 4.89
C PRO A 33 -2.83 4.79 5.59
N SER A 34 -2.26 3.60 5.75
CA SER A 34 -0.95 3.38 6.37
C SER A 34 0.21 4.09 5.64
N GLY A 35 0.00 4.56 4.41
CA GLY A 35 0.94 5.35 3.64
C GLY A 35 0.47 5.56 2.20
N ALA A 36 1.30 6.20 1.38
CA ALA A 36 1.01 6.37 -0.04
C ALA A 36 0.86 5.01 -0.76
N LEU A 37 -0.11 4.90 -1.66
CA LEU A 37 -0.28 3.75 -2.54
C LEU A 37 0.81 3.81 -3.61
N THR A 38 1.52 2.70 -3.82
CA THR A 38 2.52 2.58 -4.88
C THR A 38 1.91 1.80 -6.03
N PHE A 39 1.79 2.43 -7.20
CA PHE A 39 1.32 1.80 -8.42
C PHE A 39 2.52 1.37 -9.26
N GLY A 40 2.44 0.20 -9.86
CA GLY A 40 3.50 -0.30 -10.71
C GLY A 40 3.15 -1.60 -11.41
N VAL A 41 4.14 -2.15 -12.11
CA VAL A 41 4.03 -3.41 -12.84
C VAL A 41 4.85 -4.49 -12.14
N LEU A 42 4.24 -5.66 -11.93
CA LEU A 42 4.88 -6.86 -11.41
C LEU A 42 4.54 -8.05 -12.29
N CYS A 43 5.56 -8.68 -12.87
CA CYS A 43 5.38 -9.82 -13.80
C CYS A 43 4.34 -9.49 -14.89
N GLU A 44 4.50 -8.33 -15.55
CA GLU A 44 3.62 -7.84 -16.62
C GLU A 44 2.16 -7.55 -16.20
N LYS A 45 1.90 -7.46 -14.89
CA LYS A 45 0.58 -7.11 -14.34
C LYS A 45 0.62 -5.82 -13.55
N ASP A 46 -0.40 -4.99 -13.75
CA ASP A 46 -0.62 -3.81 -12.92
C ASP A 46 -0.94 -4.22 -11.47
N VAL A 47 -0.20 -3.66 -10.53
CA VAL A 47 -0.33 -3.93 -9.10
C VAL A 47 -0.30 -2.64 -8.29
N VAL A 48 -1.15 -2.56 -7.27
CA VAL A 48 -1.05 -1.56 -6.21
C VAL A 48 -0.41 -2.18 -4.97
N PHE A 49 0.58 -1.51 -4.40
CA PHE A 49 1.24 -1.93 -3.18
C PHE A 49 1.03 -0.91 -2.07
N LEU A 50 0.71 -1.40 -0.87
CA LEU A 50 0.58 -0.61 0.35
C LEU A 50 1.32 -1.29 1.51
N ALA A 51 2.22 -0.57 2.19
CA ALA A 51 2.87 -1.07 3.39
C ALA A 51 1.92 -0.98 4.60
N ARG A 52 1.53 -2.11 5.19
CA ARG A 52 0.57 -2.20 6.30
C ARG A 52 0.98 -1.38 7.51
N HIS A 53 2.26 -1.41 7.84
CA HIS A 53 2.84 -0.70 8.98
C HIS A 53 3.47 0.65 8.60
N GLY A 54 3.15 1.14 7.40
CA GLY A 54 3.85 2.26 6.76
C GLY A 54 5.24 1.88 6.25
N TYR A 55 5.78 2.68 5.34
CA TYR A 55 7.08 2.41 4.71
C TYR A 55 8.27 2.47 5.69
N GLY A 56 8.12 3.23 6.79
CA GLY A 56 9.07 3.28 7.90
C GLY A 56 8.84 2.22 8.98
N HIS A 57 7.81 1.37 8.83
CA HIS A 57 7.42 0.36 9.83
C HIS A 57 7.16 0.96 11.23
N THR A 58 6.52 2.12 11.29
CA THR A 58 6.28 2.86 12.54
C THR A 58 4.88 2.64 13.12
N ILE A 59 3.94 2.08 12.34
CA ILE A 59 2.55 1.88 12.77
C ILE A 59 2.42 0.50 13.43
N PRO A 60 2.19 0.39 14.75
CA PRO A 60 2.01 -0.90 15.41
C PRO A 60 0.69 -1.57 14.97
N PRO A 61 0.56 -2.90 15.08
CA PRO A 61 -0.59 -3.65 14.56
C PRO A 61 -1.97 -3.15 15.00
N HIS A 62 -2.09 -2.65 16.24
CA HIS A 62 -3.36 -2.15 16.81
C HIS A 62 -3.71 -0.72 16.37
N MET A 63 -2.77 0.01 15.73
CA MET A 63 -2.98 1.35 15.19
C MET A 63 -3.15 1.37 13.66
N VAL A 64 -3.12 0.20 13.02
CA VAL A 64 -3.31 0.11 11.56
C VAL A 64 -4.75 0.50 11.22
N ASN A 65 -4.92 1.50 10.37
CA ASN A 65 -6.24 1.92 9.89
C ASN A 65 -6.74 1.02 8.76
N TYR A 66 -7.21 -0.18 9.12
CA TYR A 66 -7.66 -1.18 8.14
C TYR A 66 -8.79 -0.67 7.24
N ARG A 67 -9.70 0.17 7.76
CA ARG A 67 -10.80 0.73 6.96
C ARG A 67 -10.29 1.67 5.87
N ALA A 68 -9.36 2.57 6.20
CA ALA A 68 -8.76 3.45 5.20
C ALA A 68 -7.93 2.67 4.18
N ASN A 69 -7.17 1.65 4.63
CA ASN A 69 -6.39 0.81 3.72
C ASN A 69 -7.26 0.07 2.71
N LEU A 70 -8.36 -0.54 3.16
CA LEU A 70 -9.27 -1.28 2.29
C LEU A 70 -10.11 -0.37 1.39
N TRP A 71 -10.45 0.84 1.85
CA TRP A 71 -11.21 1.79 1.04
C TRP A 71 -10.37 2.43 -0.07
N ALA A 72 -9.06 2.63 0.17
CA ALA A 72 -8.17 3.24 -0.80
C ALA A 72 -7.76 2.32 -1.96
N LEU A 73 -7.92 1.00 -1.78
CA LEU A 73 -7.58 -0.05 -2.76
C LEU A 73 -8.82 -0.46 -3.56
#